data_AF-A0A724WM43-F1
#
_entry.id   AF-A0A724WM43-F1
#
_cell.length_a   1.000
_cell.length_b   1.000
_cell.length_c   1.000
_cell.angle_alpha   90.00
_cell.angle_beta   90.00
_cell.angle_gamma   90.00
#
_symmetry.space_group_name_H-M   'P 1'
#
loop_
_entity.id
_entity.type
_entity.pdbx_description
1 polymer ?
#
loop_
_entity_poly.entity_id
_entity_poly.type
_entity_poly.pdbx_seq_one_letter_code
_entity_poly.pdbx_strand_id
1 'polypeptide(L)'
;MKQVIVSALIVSAFSTYTWDTTEAATTAKKVPVIEAKTKKGYIKGTFDASGKALFYFDTKMYLSGGTHLKFAFDASKKATVYTSQTEYKQKDPYARYANSKKTLFFPLTWSGRQYIEVTGTKNKAFTIPYKLERLEPIREYATKSTTTGQATSLVIRLNGATKASTLSRTSRAAHHETIDSMLRLEKFSYNSFIQAIAAKRQLEQTKGVRYVELDQPMKLLSTDPFQSVQWALKNTGQRGGVKGADIGYHAMVKRIANKSRSTVRVAVVDTGINPTYADFAGRVRMDLGYDFVHKRQLAYDDHGHGTHVAGVIAAASNNGYGMTGINDRASIIPIKVISRNNYASNSNIAKGILFAVKQKAKVINLSLGGGGVSLAIEDALAEARKKGIFVAAATGNEGASKLSYPARSKYAFSVGATNRSDKRASFSNYGEGLDLVAPGQDIASYLQDGESIFWSGTSMATPHVAGVASVLYSLKPSIKVTGVESILRKSAKDLGKKGRDTTYGYGRLNADRAVQLVK
;
A
#
# COMPACT_ATOMS: atom_id res chain seq x y z
N MET A 1 -23.18 56.37 -42.87
CA MET A 1 -21.85 56.59 -43.51
C MET A 1 -20.81 56.20 -42.47
N LYS A 2 -20.01 55.12 -42.64
CA LYS A 2 -18.61 55.13 -43.18
C LYS A 2 -17.74 56.20 -42.47
N GLN A 3 -16.60 55.97 -41.81
CA GLN A 3 -15.46 55.02 -41.84
C GLN A 3 -14.82 54.94 -40.42
N VAL A 4 -14.30 53.83 -39.89
CA VAL A 4 -12.96 53.16 -40.03
C VAL A 4 -11.71 54.06 -39.79
N ILE A 5 -10.84 53.61 -38.85
CA ILE A 5 -9.34 53.56 -38.82
C ILE A 5 -8.82 53.86 -37.37
N VAL A 6 -8.47 52.86 -36.54
CA VAL A 6 -7.16 52.19 -36.30
C VAL A 6 -6.25 52.87 -35.24
N SER A 7 -5.95 52.08 -34.19
CA SER A 7 -4.75 52.01 -33.32
C SER A 7 -4.28 53.20 -32.46
N ALA A 8 -4.14 52.96 -31.15
CA ALA A 8 -2.82 52.75 -30.52
C ALA A 8 -2.94 52.26 -29.06
N LEU A 9 -2.28 51.13 -28.79
CA LEU A 9 -2.02 50.59 -27.45
C LEU A 9 -1.24 51.58 -26.59
N ILE A 10 -1.64 51.75 -25.34
CA ILE A 10 -0.71 51.99 -24.23
C ILE A 10 -1.09 51.02 -23.10
N VAL A 11 -0.42 49.87 -23.07
CA VAL A 11 -0.39 48.97 -21.92
C VAL A 11 0.73 49.48 -21.01
N SER A 12 0.36 50.08 -19.88
CA SER A 12 1.28 50.38 -18.79
C SER A 12 1.74 49.07 -18.15
N ALA A 13 3.04 48.80 -18.23
CA ALA A 13 3.70 47.65 -17.67
C ALA A 13 3.66 47.68 -16.12
N PHE A 14 2.81 46.84 -15.52
CA PHE A 14 3.07 46.33 -14.18
C PHE A 14 3.91 45.06 -14.33
N SER A 15 5.19 45.16 -13.97
CA SER A 15 6.09 44.01 -13.87
C SER A 15 5.69 43.14 -12.68
N THR A 16 4.72 42.26 -12.86
CA THR A 16 4.62 41.07 -12.00
C THR A 16 5.67 40.09 -12.50
N TYR A 17 6.74 39.94 -11.72
CA TYR A 17 7.78 38.93 -11.95
C TYR A 17 7.14 37.55 -11.71
N THR A 18 6.35 37.06 -12.67
CA THR A 18 5.88 35.68 -12.69
C THR A 18 7.09 34.83 -13.03
N TRP A 19 7.68 34.21 -12.01
CA TRP A 19 8.59 33.10 -12.23
C TRP A 19 7.92 32.12 -13.19
N ASP A 20 8.51 31.95 -14.38
CA ASP A 20 8.07 30.94 -15.32
C ASP A 20 8.34 29.56 -14.71
N THR A 21 7.33 29.01 -14.05
CA THR A 21 7.37 27.68 -13.43
C THR A 21 7.59 26.54 -14.42
N THR A 22 7.60 26.84 -15.73
CA THR A 22 7.93 25.91 -16.81
C THR A 22 9.44 25.74 -16.95
N GLU A 23 10.21 26.82 -16.84
CA GLU A 23 11.67 26.84 -17.00
C GLU A 23 12.42 26.27 -15.77
N ALA A 24 11.85 26.48 -14.57
CA ALA A 24 12.41 25.95 -13.31
C ALA A 24 12.38 24.41 -13.24
N ALA A 25 11.35 23.77 -13.80
CA ALA A 25 11.24 22.31 -13.78
C ALA A 25 12.16 21.61 -14.79
N THR A 26 12.51 22.28 -15.90
CA THR A 26 13.49 21.81 -16.89
C THR A 26 14.93 21.95 -16.41
N THR A 27 15.20 22.90 -15.51
CA THR A 27 16.54 23.16 -14.92
C THR A 27 16.75 22.43 -13.59
N ALA A 28 15.74 21.70 -13.09
CA ALA A 28 15.82 20.92 -11.86
C ALA A 28 16.95 19.88 -11.93
N LYS A 29 17.78 19.82 -10.89
CA LYS A 29 18.90 18.88 -10.82
C LYS A 29 18.43 17.51 -10.35
N LYS A 30 18.91 16.43 -10.97
CA LYS A 30 18.58 15.07 -10.52
C LYS A 30 19.20 14.84 -9.12
N VAL A 31 18.40 14.37 -8.16
CA VAL A 31 18.92 13.87 -6.88
C VAL A 31 19.79 12.64 -7.20
N PRO A 32 21.04 12.59 -6.71
CA PRO A 32 21.89 11.43 -6.96
C PRO A 32 21.21 10.12 -6.53
N VAL A 33 21.53 9.02 -7.20
CA VAL A 33 21.05 7.71 -6.75
C VAL A 33 21.98 7.24 -5.63
N ILE A 34 21.41 6.83 -4.50
CA ILE A 34 22.21 6.25 -3.42
C ILE A 34 22.58 4.83 -3.83
N GLU A 35 23.88 4.50 -3.82
CA GLU A 35 24.32 3.11 -3.90
C GLU A 35 23.81 2.34 -2.67
N ALA A 36 23.15 1.19 -2.89
CA ALA A 36 22.44 0.43 -1.85
C ALA A 36 23.31 0.08 -0.61
N LYS A 37 24.64 0.09 -0.74
CA LYS A 37 25.60 -0.17 0.33
C LYS A 37 25.68 0.95 1.37
N THR A 38 25.58 2.22 0.99
CA THR A 38 25.75 3.35 1.94
C THR A 38 24.44 3.77 2.60
N LYS A 39 23.30 3.53 1.91
CA LYS A 39 21.95 4.01 2.28
C LYS A 39 21.88 5.51 2.59
N LYS A 40 22.91 6.30 2.26
CA LYS A 40 23.06 7.72 2.56
C LYS A 40 23.57 8.45 1.31
N GLY A 41 23.04 9.62 1.05
CA GLY A 41 23.45 10.51 -0.03
C GLY A 41 23.40 11.97 0.41
N TYR A 42 23.88 12.84 -0.47
CA TYR A 42 23.88 14.27 -0.23
C TYR A 42 23.35 15.01 -1.45
N ILE A 43 22.41 15.91 -1.24
CA ILE A 43 22.06 16.93 -2.23
C ILE A 43 23.02 18.10 -2.02
N LYS A 44 23.76 18.49 -3.05
CA LYS A 44 24.70 19.61 -3.02
C LYS A 44 24.33 20.61 -4.12
N GLY A 45 24.48 21.89 -3.84
CA GLY A 45 24.19 22.94 -4.82
C GLY A 45 24.48 24.33 -4.28
N THR A 46 24.14 25.34 -5.09
CA THR A 46 24.19 26.76 -4.74
C THR A 46 22.79 27.31 -4.94
N PHE A 47 22.30 28.11 -4.00
CA PHE A 47 21.03 28.80 -4.13
C PHE A 47 21.09 29.87 -5.21
N ASP A 48 20.04 30.02 -6.00
CA ASP A 48 19.92 31.07 -7.00
C ASP A 48 19.71 32.47 -6.35
N ALA A 49 19.52 33.49 -7.20
CA ALA A 49 19.30 34.87 -6.78
C ALA A 49 18.01 35.07 -5.94
N SER A 50 17.07 34.13 -5.99
CA SER A 50 15.88 34.09 -5.13
C SER A 50 16.05 33.28 -3.85
N GLY A 51 17.21 32.63 -3.66
CA GLY A 51 17.48 31.79 -2.51
C GLY A 51 16.94 30.37 -2.67
N LYS A 52 16.70 29.91 -3.90
CA LYS A 52 16.08 28.61 -4.20
C LYS A 52 16.99 27.67 -4.95
N ALA A 53 16.72 26.38 -4.82
CA ALA A 53 17.29 25.32 -5.64
C ALA A 53 16.27 24.19 -5.80
N LEU A 54 16.05 23.73 -7.04
CA LEU A 54 15.08 22.67 -7.34
C LEU A 54 15.80 21.38 -7.75
N PHE A 55 15.37 20.26 -7.15
CA PHE A 55 15.81 18.94 -7.56
C PHE A 55 14.62 18.05 -7.88
N TYR A 56 14.87 16.98 -8.63
CA TYR A 56 13.88 15.94 -8.88
C TYR A 56 14.46 14.55 -8.62
N PHE A 57 13.58 13.61 -8.28
CA PHE A 57 13.91 12.20 -8.18
C PHE A 57 12.78 11.34 -8.74
N ASP A 58 13.12 10.15 -9.21
CA ASP A 58 12.16 9.12 -9.61
C ASP A 58 12.20 8.02 -8.56
N THR A 59 11.08 7.83 -7.85
CA THR A 59 10.95 6.86 -6.76
C THR A 59 11.39 5.46 -7.16
N LYS A 60 11.19 5.05 -8.43
CA LYS A 60 11.53 3.71 -8.92
C LYS A 60 13.01 3.38 -8.73
N MET A 61 13.87 4.40 -8.77
CA MET A 61 15.32 4.24 -8.58
C MET A 61 15.71 3.91 -7.13
N TYR A 62 14.79 4.10 -6.18
CA TYR A 62 15.05 4.01 -4.74
C TYR A 62 14.31 2.85 -4.05
N LEU A 63 13.33 2.22 -4.73
CA LEU A 63 12.46 1.15 -4.18
C LEU A 63 13.23 -0.06 -3.65
N SER A 64 14.37 -0.40 -4.25
CA SER A 64 15.19 -1.53 -3.80
C SER A 64 15.82 -1.29 -2.41
N GLY A 65 16.11 -0.04 -2.07
CA GLY A 65 16.84 0.32 -0.86
C GLY A 65 15.96 0.75 0.32
N GLY A 66 14.69 1.11 0.10
CA GLY A 66 13.79 1.58 1.15
C GLY A 66 12.36 1.85 0.69
N THR A 67 11.56 2.33 1.64
CA THR A 67 10.16 2.77 1.44
C THR A 67 10.04 4.29 1.48
N HIS A 68 11.04 4.98 2.04
CA HIS A 68 11.04 6.40 2.30
C HIS A 68 12.41 7.02 2.00
N LEU A 69 12.40 8.25 1.50
CA LEU A 69 13.56 9.15 1.54
C LEU A 69 13.44 10.06 2.76
N LYS A 70 14.42 10.00 3.64
CA LYS A 70 14.53 10.89 4.79
C LYS A 70 15.58 11.95 4.51
N PHE A 71 15.17 13.21 4.49
CA PHE A 71 16.04 14.36 4.38
C PHE A 71 16.24 14.98 5.76
N ALA A 72 17.47 15.39 6.10
CA ALA A 72 17.76 16.10 7.33
C ALA A 72 18.18 17.54 7.02
N PHE A 73 17.50 18.49 7.66
CA PHE A 73 17.69 19.93 7.45
C PHE A 73 18.18 20.60 8.74
N ASP A 74 19.05 21.59 8.59
CA ASP A 74 19.41 22.49 9.68
C ASP A 74 18.39 23.65 9.79
N ALA A 75 18.46 24.43 10.88
CA ALA A 75 17.53 25.53 11.13
C ALA A 75 17.59 26.67 10.09
N SER A 76 18.65 26.74 9.27
CA SER A 76 18.86 27.79 8.27
C SER A 76 18.28 27.46 6.88
N LYS A 77 17.80 26.22 6.68
CA LYS A 77 17.32 25.71 5.39
C LYS A 77 15.95 25.10 5.55
N LYS A 78 15.05 25.40 4.61
CA LYS A 78 13.76 24.70 4.49
C LYS A 78 13.76 23.90 3.21
N ALA A 79 13.07 22.77 3.21
CA ALA A 79 12.75 22.09 1.98
C ALA A 79 11.30 21.68 1.94
N THR A 80 10.80 21.70 0.73
CA THR A 80 9.41 21.45 0.40
C THR A 80 9.40 20.42 -0.71
N VAL A 81 8.65 19.34 -0.51
CA VAL A 81 8.56 18.26 -1.49
C VAL A 81 7.20 18.28 -2.15
N TYR A 82 7.17 17.95 -3.43
CA TYR A 82 5.98 17.91 -4.28
C TYR A 82 5.92 16.54 -4.94
N THR A 83 4.73 15.95 -5.02
CA THR A 83 4.56 14.59 -5.54
C THR A 83 4.59 14.54 -7.08
N SER A 84 4.38 15.70 -7.72
CA SER A 84 4.40 15.86 -9.17
C SER A 84 4.87 17.26 -9.61
N GLN A 85 5.14 17.41 -10.90
CA GLN A 85 5.44 18.71 -11.51
C GLN A 85 4.25 19.67 -11.44
N THR A 86 3.03 19.13 -11.59
CA THR A 86 1.79 19.92 -11.51
C THR A 86 1.63 20.55 -10.14
N GLU A 87 1.82 19.77 -9.07
CA GLU A 87 1.79 20.27 -7.70
C GLU A 87 2.87 21.33 -7.44
N TYR A 88 4.07 21.13 -7.98
CA TYR A 88 5.13 22.13 -7.90
C TYR A 88 4.72 23.47 -8.54
N LYS A 89 4.10 23.42 -9.73
CA LYS A 89 3.60 24.61 -10.44
C LYS A 89 2.47 25.30 -9.67
N GLN A 90 1.59 24.52 -9.05
CA GLN A 90 0.47 25.00 -8.23
C GLN A 90 0.88 25.44 -6.82
N LYS A 91 2.15 25.23 -6.44
CA LYS A 91 2.66 25.46 -5.08
C LYS A 91 1.86 24.74 -4.01
N ASP A 92 1.46 23.50 -4.30
CA ASP A 92 0.73 22.60 -3.39
C ASP A 92 1.67 21.51 -2.84
N PRO A 93 2.32 21.73 -1.68
CA PRO A 93 3.36 20.85 -1.18
C PRO A 93 2.82 19.63 -0.44
N TYR A 94 3.61 18.56 -0.41
CA TYR A 94 3.38 17.43 0.48
C TYR A 94 3.42 17.87 1.96
N ALA A 95 2.24 17.98 2.57
CA ALA A 95 2.04 18.71 3.83
C ALA A 95 2.47 17.95 5.09
N ARG A 96 2.63 16.61 5.06
CA ARG A 96 2.61 15.79 6.29
C ARG A 96 3.79 15.97 7.26
N TYR A 97 4.90 16.58 6.86
CA TYR A 97 6.02 16.86 7.78
C TYR A 97 6.70 18.20 7.51
N ALA A 98 6.00 19.11 6.84
CA ALA A 98 6.56 20.37 6.38
C ALA A 98 6.87 21.38 7.51
N ASN A 99 6.36 21.20 8.74
CA ASN A 99 6.31 22.30 9.70
C ASN A 99 6.58 22.00 11.20
N SER A 100 7.36 20.97 11.59
CA SER A 100 7.79 20.93 13.01
C SER A 100 9.08 20.18 13.37
N LYS A 101 9.81 19.57 12.44
CA LYS A 101 11.03 18.81 12.79
C LYS A 101 12.12 19.04 11.75
N LYS A 102 13.39 19.02 12.20
CA LYS A 102 14.64 19.11 11.42
C LYS A 102 14.80 17.98 10.36
N THR A 103 13.73 17.31 9.97
CA THR A 103 13.73 16.07 9.20
C THR A 103 12.41 15.91 8.45
N LEU A 104 12.49 15.67 7.15
CA LEU A 104 11.36 15.38 6.27
C LEU A 104 11.42 13.93 5.81
N PHE A 105 10.28 13.25 5.82
CA PHE A 105 10.13 11.90 5.28
C PHE A 105 9.22 11.96 4.05
N PHE A 106 9.68 11.38 2.96
CA PHE A 106 8.92 11.30 1.71
C PHE A 106 8.67 9.84 1.34
N PRO A 107 7.40 9.40 1.23
CA PRO A 107 7.08 8.01 0.88
C PRO A 107 7.37 7.73 -0.59
N LEU A 108 7.88 6.53 -0.88
CA LEU A 108 8.25 6.08 -2.23
C LEU A 108 7.09 5.36 -2.94
N THR A 109 5.85 5.75 -2.66
CA THR A 109 4.61 5.09 -3.12
C THR A 109 4.03 5.72 -4.38
N TRP A 110 4.47 6.92 -4.76
CA TRP A 110 4.10 7.59 -6.01
C TRP A 110 4.98 7.16 -7.16
N SER A 111 4.44 7.20 -8.38
CA SER A 111 5.21 6.97 -9.62
C SER A 111 5.56 8.30 -10.30
N GLY A 112 6.52 8.28 -11.21
CA GLY A 112 6.93 9.47 -11.98
C GLY A 112 7.98 10.33 -11.27
N ARG A 113 8.16 11.57 -11.72
CA ARG A 113 9.12 12.51 -11.11
C ARG A 113 8.49 13.31 -9.98
N GLN A 114 9.15 13.26 -8.83
CA GLN A 114 8.87 14.06 -7.64
C GLN A 114 9.89 15.18 -7.54
N TYR A 115 9.52 16.28 -6.90
CA TYR A 115 10.35 17.49 -6.84
C TYR A 115 10.62 17.90 -5.40
N ILE A 116 11.82 18.40 -5.12
CA ILE A 116 12.20 18.99 -3.84
C ILE A 116 12.76 20.39 -4.09
N GLU A 117 12.03 21.40 -3.62
CA GLU A 117 12.48 22.80 -3.58
C GLU A 117 13.18 23.02 -2.24
N VAL A 118 14.43 23.47 -2.29
CA VAL A 118 15.20 23.87 -1.11
C VAL A 118 15.33 25.38 -1.10
N THR A 119 15.09 26.00 0.05
CA THR A 119 15.25 27.44 0.24
C THR A 119 16.30 27.75 1.31
N GLY A 120 17.13 28.75 1.05
CA GLY A 120 18.16 29.23 1.98
C GLY A 120 18.74 30.59 1.56
N THR A 121 19.95 30.89 2.02
CA THR A 121 20.60 32.17 1.74
C THR A 121 21.00 32.29 0.26
N LYS A 122 20.58 33.37 -0.39
CA LYS A 122 20.90 33.68 -1.81
C LYS A 122 22.38 33.50 -2.12
N ASN A 123 22.68 32.88 -3.27
CA ASN A 123 24.04 32.66 -3.79
C ASN A 123 24.99 31.89 -2.84
N LYS A 124 24.49 31.22 -1.81
CA LYS A 124 25.30 30.38 -0.91
C LYS A 124 25.24 28.91 -1.30
N ALA A 125 26.36 28.21 -1.15
CA ALA A 125 26.43 26.77 -1.30
C ALA A 125 25.73 26.06 -0.12
N PHE A 126 25.19 24.87 -0.37
CA PHE A 126 24.57 24.04 0.66
C PHE A 126 24.86 22.55 0.43
N THR A 127 24.67 21.78 1.50
CA THR A 127 24.67 20.32 1.48
C THR A 127 23.54 19.83 2.38
N ILE A 128 22.70 18.94 1.86
CA ILE A 128 21.60 18.32 2.60
C ILE A 128 21.79 16.80 2.60
N PRO A 129 22.04 16.18 3.76
CA PRO A 129 22.07 14.73 3.86
C PRO A 129 20.67 14.15 3.69
N TYR A 130 20.59 13.04 2.97
CA TYR A 130 19.40 12.22 2.89
C TYR A 130 19.75 10.73 2.97
N LYS A 131 18.78 9.91 3.36
CA LYS A 131 18.97 8.46 3.47
C LYS A 131 17.72 7.69 3.13
N LEU A 132 17.93 6.44 2.68
CA LEU A 132 16.85 5.49 2.48
C LEU A 132 16.47 4.85 3.81
N GLU A 133 15.20 4.93 4.15
CA GLU A 133 14.63 4.23 5.30
C GLU A 133 13.56 3.24 4.87
N ARG A 134 13.53 2.10 5.55
CA ARG A 134 12.46 1.12 5.45
C ARG A 134 11.61 1.25 6.70
N LEU A 135 10.49 1.94 6.56
CA LEU A 135 9.50 2.12 7.62
C LEU A 135 8.40 1.09 7.43
N GLU A 136 7.90 0.55 8.52
CA GLU A 136 6.66 -0.24 8.53
C GLU A 136 5.45 0.70 8.37
N PRO A 137 4.28 0.19 7.93
CA PRO A 137 3.06 0.98 7.99
C PRO A 137 2.82 1.53 9.41
N ILE A 138 2.28 2.73 9.47
CA ILE A 138 1.98 3.43 10.72
C ILE A 138 1.07 2.53 11.57
N ARG A 139 1.38 2.41 12.86
CA ARG A 139 0.50 1.77 13.85
C ARG A 139 -0.15 2.87 14.66
N GLU A 140 -1.45 2.77 14.88
CA GLU A 140 -2.07 3.45 16.02
C GLU A 140 -1.44 2.88 17.29
N TYR A 141 -1.00 3.75 18.20
CA TYR A 141 0.02 3.45 19.21
C TYR A 141 -0.27 2.19 20.06
N ALA A 142 0.67 1.23 20.01
CA ALA A 142 1.14 0.45 21.15
C ALA A 142 2.62 0.08 20.91
N THR A 143 3.41 0.09 21.98
CA THR A 143 4.87 0.23 22.06
C THR A 143 5.74 -0.85 21.39
N LYS A 144 6.98 -0.45 21.07
CA LYS A 144 8.08 -1.15 20.37
C LYS A 144 8.45 -2.54 20.91
N SER A 145 9.02 -3.37 20.03
CA SER A 145 10.36 -3.98 20.24
C SER A 145 10.97 -4.44 18.91
N THR A 146 12.30 -4.32 18.80
CA THR A 146 13.14 -4.66 17.65
C THR A 146 14.07 -5.84 17.96
N THR A 147 14.23 -6.75 17.01
CA THR A 147 15.45 -7.57 16.85
C THR A 147 15.66 -7.88 15.37
N THR A 148 16.85 -7.60 14.83
CA THR A 148 17.32 -8.04 13.50
C THR A 148 18.41 -9.08 13.71
N GLY A 149 18.26 -10.27 13.12
CA GLY A 149 19.28 -11.32 13.15
C GLY A 149 20.59 -10.85 12.51
N GLN A 150 21.71 -11.06 13.20
CA GLN A 150 23.06 -10.74 12.73
C GLN A 150 23.68 -11.99 12.08
N ALA A 151 24.44 -11.82 10.99
CA ALA A 151 25.03 -12.92 10.22
C ALA A 151 26.20 -13.59 10.97
N THR A 152 26.13 -14.89 11.25
CA THR A 152 27.15 -15.62 12.03
C THR A 152 28.13 -16.43 11.19
N SER A 153 28.11 -16.29 9.87
CA SER A 153 29.00 -17.00 8.94
C SER A 153 29.86 -16.03 8.13
N LEU A 154 31.01 -16.51 7.67
CA LEU A 154 31.97 -15.79 6.84
C LEU A 154 32.16 -16.51 5.51
N VAL A 155 32.28 -15.73 4.42
CA VAL A 155 32.75 -16.19 3.11
C VAL A 155 34.21 -15.78 2.97
N ILE A 156 35.07 -16.73 2.60
CA ILE A 156 36.53 -16.58 2.59
C ILE A 156 37.05 -17.02 1.23
N ARG A 157 37.83 -16.17 0.57
CA ARG A 157 38.56 -16.53 -0.64
C ARG A 157 40.01 -16.76 -0.31
N LEU A 158 40.55 -17.92 -0.67
CA LEU A 158 41.95 -18.26 -0.44
C LEU A 158 42.83 -17.95 -1.65
N ASN A 159 44.10 -17.60 -1.41
CA ASN A 159 45.18 -17.53 -2.41
C ASN A 159 46.34 -18.47 -2.01
N GLY A 160 47.19 -18.88 -2.97
CA GLY A 160 48.35 -19.75 -2.69
C GLY A 160 48.03 -21.21 -2.35
N ALA A 161 48.83 -21.92 -1.54
CA ALA A 161 48.61 -23.33 -1.19
C ALA A 161 47.88 -23.56 0.15
N THR A 162 47.35 -22.51 0.78
CA THR A 162 46.77 -22.58 2.13
C THR A 162 45.54 -23.48 2.21
N LYS A 163 45.53 -24.40 3.19
CA LYS A 163 44.43 -25.35 3.42
C LYS A 163 43.32 -24.72 4.27
N ALA A 164 42.09 -24.75 3.76
CA ALA A 164 40.89 -24.23 4.43
C ALA A 164 40.67 -24.88 5.81
N SER A 165 40.93 -26.18 5.93
CA SER A 165 40.81 -26.94 7.19
C SER A 165 41.77 -26.47 8.29
N THR A 166 42.95 -25.95 7.92
CA THR A 166 43.88 -25.36 8.88
C THR A 166 43.34 -24.03 9.39
N LEU A 167 42.80 -23.20 8.50
CA LEU A 167 42.25 -21.88 8.82
C LEU A 167 40.94 -21.95 9.61
N SER A 168 40.07 -22.92 9.32
CA SER A 168 38.83 -23.11 10.08
C SER A 168 39.12 -23.49 11.53
N ARG A 169 40.14 -24.33 11.75
CA ARG A 169 40.60 -24.70 13.10
C ARG A 169 41.26 -23.54 13.84
N THR A 170 42.17 -22.79 13.20
CA THR A 170 42.87 -21.67 13.86
C THR A 170 41.97 -20.47 14.13
N SER A 171 40.93 -20.27 13.33
CA SER A 171 39.89 -19.25 13.55
C SER A 171 38.73 -19.74 14.43
N ARG A 172 38.74 -21.01 14.87
CA ARG A 172 37.71 -21.63 15.71
C ARG A 172 36.31 -21.64 15.09
N ALA A 173 36.22 -21.90 13.79
CA ALA A 173 34.93 -22.12 13.13
C ALA A 173 34.24 -23.36 13.69
N ALA A 174 32.93 -23.26 13.92
CA ALA A 174 32.10 -24.39 14.35
C ALA A 174 31.82 -25.36 13.20
N HIS A 175 31.75 -24.84 11.97
CA HIS A 175 31.59 -25.61 10.75
C HIS A 175 32.36 -24.96 9.59
N HIS A 176 32.87 -25.78 8.69
CA HIS A 176 33.53 -25.36 7.45
C HIS A 176 32.95 -26.13 6.27
N GLU A 177 32.60 -25.40 5.21
CA GLU A 177 32.26 -25.97 3.90
C GLU A 177 33.03 -25.26 2.79
N THR A 178 33.36 -25.99 1.72
CA THR A 178 33.87 -25.41 0.48
C THR A 178 32.69 -25.01 -0.39
N ILE A 179 32.58 -23.72 -0.69
CA ILE A 179 31.55 -23.16 -1.58
C ILE A 179 31.90 -23.45 -3.04
N ASP A 180 33.17 -23.26 -3.41
CA ASP A 180 33.65 -23.51 -4.77
C ASP A 180 35.15 -23.81 -4.78
N SER A 181 35.56 -24.92 -5.38
CA SER A 181 36.94 -25.39 -5.39
C SER A 181 37.83 -24.67 -6.41
N MET A 182 37.29 -24.25 -7.55
CA MET A 182 38.00 -23.51 -8.59
C MET A 182 38.32 -22.09 -8.12
N LEU A 183 37.33 -21.47 -7.51
CA LEU A 183 37.38 -20.19 -6.84
C LEU A 183 37.81 -20.31 -5.38
N ARG A 184 38.35 -21.45 -4.92
CA ARG A 184 38.84 -21.70 -3.54
C ARG A 184 38.13 -20.83 -2.49
N LEU A 185 36.81 -20.93 -2.53
CA LEU A 185 35.87 -20.11 -1.78
C LEU A 185 35.32 -21.02 -0.68
N GLU A 186 35.43 -20.57 0.56
CA GLU A 186 35.11 -21.35 1.75
C GLU A 186 34.09 -20.58 2.56
N LYS A 187 33.21 -21.30 3.26
CA LYS A 187 32.35 -20.72 4.29
C LYS A 187 32.71 -21.27 5.65
N PHE A 188 32.98 -20.38 6.60
CA PHE A 188 33.15 -20.73 8.01
C PHE A 188 31.96 -20.21 8.82
N SER A 189 31.35 -21.07 9.62
CA SER A 189 30.21 -20.70 10.47
C SER A 189 30.60 -20.67 11.94
N TYR A 190 30.04 -19.71 12.68
CA TYR A 190 30.31 -19.48 14.09
C TYR A 190 29.01 -19.49 14.90
N ASN A 191 29.12 -19.76 16.20
CA ASN A 191 27.93 -19.87 17.07
C ASN A 191 27.35 -18.51 17.44
N SER A 192 28.06 -17.40 17.19
CA SER A 192 27.56 -16.05 17.42
C SER A 192 28.19 -15.01 16.48
N PHE A 193 27.52 -13.87 16.34
CA PHE A 193 28.02 -12.73 15.55
C PHE A 193 29.37 -12.21 16.09
N ILE A 194 29.53 -12.17 17.42
CA ILE A 194 30.78 -11.73 18.05
C ILE A 194 31.94 -12.66 17.67
N GLN A 195 31.71 -13.98 17.65
CA GLN A 195 32.72 -14.95 17.20
C GLN A 195 33.07 -14.76 15.72
N ALA A 196 32.06 -14.55 14.85
CA ALA A 196 32.28 -14.31 13.43
C ALA A 196 33.11 -13.04 13.17
N ILE A 197 32.88 -11.96 13.92
CA ILE A 197 33.65 -10.71 13.78
C ILE A 197 35.09 -10.87 14.29
N ALA A 198 35.29 -11.56 15.41
CA ALA A 198 36.63 -11.82 15.93
C ALA A 198 37.45 -12.67 14.94
N ALA A 199 36.85 -13.75 14.42
CA ALA A 199 37.48 -14.61 13.43
C ALA A 199 37.75 -13.90 12.10
N LYS A 200 36.83 -13.03 11.65
CA LYS A 200 37.03 -12.21 10.46
C LYS A 200 38.30 -11.36 10.56
N ARG A 201 38.49 -10.63 11.67
CA ARG A 201 39.69 -9.79 11.89
C ARG A 201 40.99 -10.59 11.85
N GLN A 202 40.99 -11.79 12.44
CA GLN A 202 42.14 -12.69 12.41
C GLN A 202 42.43 -13.19 10.98
N LEU A 203 41.40 -13.66 10.27
CA LEU A 203 41.55 -14.23 8.94
C LEU A 203 41.93 -13.18 7.89
N GLU A 204 41.49 -11.93 8.03
CA GLU A 204 41.90 -10.81 7.16
C GLU A 204 43.40 -10.52 7.23
N GLN A 205 44.06 -10.87 8.34
CA GLN A 205 45.50 -10.70 8.53
C GLN A 205 46.31 -11.97 8.21
N THR A 206 45.64 -13.05 7.81
CA THR A 206 46.30 -14.35 7.63
C THR A 206 46.85 -14.52 6.21
N LYS A 207 48.14 -14.86 6.11
CA LYS A 207 48.80 -15.16 4.81
C LYS A 207 48.10 -16.33 4.12
N GLY A 208 47.69 -16.15 2.87
CA GLY A 208 46.90 -17.15 2.14
C GLY A 208 45.40 -16.86 2.04
N VAL A 209 44.94 -15.77 2.65
CA VAL A 209 43.56 -15.28 2.56
C VAL A 209 43.52 -14.05 1.67
N ARG A 210 42.74 -14.11 0.58
CA ARG A 210 42.56 -13.00 -0.37
C ARG A 210 41.51 -12.01 0.14
N TYR A 211 40.41 -12.51 0.69
CA TYR A 211 39.42 -11.70 1.40
C TYR A 211 38.59 -12.56 2.35
N VAL A 212 37.99 -11.89 3.33
CA VAL A 212 37.01 -12.46 4.26
C VAL A 212 35.87 -11.47 4.37
N GLU A 213 34.65 -11.91 4.17
CA GLU A 213 33.45 -11.11 4.34
C GLU A 213 32.40 -11.86 5.16
N LEU A 214 31.43 -11.13 5.70
CA LEU A 214 30.27 -11.76 6.32
C LEU A 214 29.40 -12.37 5.22
N ASP A 215 28.92 -13.60 5.42
CA ASP A 215 27.89 -14.23 4.60
C ASP A 215 26.55 -13.52 4.87
N GLN A 216 26.39 -12.38 4.22
CA GLN A 216 25.24 -11.50 4.41
C GLN A 216 24.03 -12.11 3.70
N PRO A 217 22.87 -12.24 4.38
CA PRO A 217 21.67 -12.73 3.72
C PRO A 217 21.29 -11.80 2.57
N MET A 218 21.32 -12.31 1.34
CA MET A 218 20.75 -11.64 0.17
C MET A 218 19.23 -11.80 0.18
N LYS A 219 18.50 -10.73 -0.14
CA LYS A 219 17.02 -10.76 -0.26
C LYS A 219 16.63 -10.74 -1.74
N LEU A 220 15.53 -11.43 -2.08
CA LEU A 220 14.89 -11.33 -3.39
C LEU A 220 14.65 -9.86 -3.77
N LEU A 221 15.02 -9.51 -4.99
CA LEU A 221 14.65 -8.25 -5.64
C LEU A 221 13.32 -8.48 -6.38
N SER A 222 12.33 -7.62 -6.12
CA SER A 222 10.94 -7.60 -6.65
C SER A 222 9.82 -8.30 -5.83
N THR A 223 9.70 -7.99 -4.54
CA THR A 223 8.39 -8.11 -3.85
C THR A 223 7.95 -6.74 -3.35
N ASP A 224 6.66 -6.45 -3.44
CA ASP A 224 6.05 -5.22 -2.92
C ASP A 224 6.49 -5.06 -1.44
N PRO A 225 7.05 -3.90 -1.04
CA PRO A 225 7.80 -3.77 0.21
C PRO A 225 6.97 -4.04 1.48
N PHE A 226 5.63 -3.95 1.39
CA PHE A 226 4.71 -4.24 2.47
C PHE A 226 4.03 -5.61 2.37
N GLN A 227 4.35 -6.44 1.38
CA GLN A 227 3.74 -7.77 1.24
C GLN A 227 3.99 -8.65 2.48
N SER A 228 5.15 -8.54 3.12
CA SER A 228 5.51 -9.30 4.33
C SER A 228 4.61 -8.98 5.53
N VAL A 229 3.95 -7.82 5.53
CA VAL A 229 3.08 -7.38 6.63
C VAL A 229 1.59 -7.60 6.33
N GLN A 230 1.24 -7.99 5.10
CA GLN A 230 -0.12 -8.32 4.67
C GLN A 230 -0.49 -9.76 5.07
N TRP A 231 -0.62 -10.00 6.37
CA TRP A 231 -0.98 -11.32 6.93
C TRP A 231 -2.26 -11.89 6.31
N ALA A 232 -3.21 -11.04 5.94
CA ALA A 232 -4.46 -11.43 5.31
C ALA A 232 -4.27 -12.17 3.97
N LEU A 233 -3.16 -11.93 3.26
CA LEU A 233 -2.81 -12.60 2.00
C LEU A 233 -1.87 -13.79 2.19
N LYS A 234 -1.07 -13.77 3.26
CA LYS A 234 -0.16 -14.84 3.65
C LYS A 234 0.16 -14.78 5.14
N ASN A 235 -0.42 -15.69 5.88
CA ASN A 235 -0.18 -15.87 7.29
C ASN A 235 0.73 -17.08 7.50
N THR A 236 1.99 -16.82 7.81
CA THR A 236 3.00 -17.82 8.15
C THR A 236 3.10 -18.07 9.65
N GLY A 237 2.17 -17.52 10.44
CA GLY A 237 2.27 -17.46 11.91
C GLY A 237 3.01 -16.22 12.42
N GLN A 238 3.30 -15.25 11.55
CA GLN A 238 4.03 -14.05 11.94
C GLN A 238 3.26 -13.26 13.00
N ARG A 239 4.01 -12.70 13.97
CA ARG A 239 3.46 -11.85 15.04
C ARG A 239 2.30 -12.51 15.81
N GLY A 240 2.45 -13.80 16.17
CA GLY A 240 1.49 -14.55 16.99
C GLY A 240 0.25 -15.06 16.24
N GLY A 241 0.30 -15.07 14.90
CA GLY A 241 -0.79 -15.61 14.09
C GLY A 241 -0.81 -17.14 14.01
N VAL A 242 -1.88 -17.68 13.45
CA VAL A 242 -2.00 -19.09 13.10
C VAL A 242 -1.71 -19.24 11.61
N LYS A 243 -0.76 -20.11 11.25
CA LYS A 243 -0.41 -20.37 9.84
C LYS A 243 -1.65 -20.79 9.05
N GLY A 244 -1.90 -20.15 7.91
CA GLY A 244 -3.08 -20.40 7.07
C GLY A 244 -4.38 -19.75 7.55
N ALA A 245 -4.34 -18.95 8.63
CA ALA A 245 -5.37 -17.99 8.98
C ALA A 245 -5.30 -16.76 8.05
N ASP A 246 -5.52 -16.98 6.76
CA ASP A 246 -5.49 -16.00 5.67
C ASP A 246 -6.49 -16.39 4.57
N ILE A 247 -6.69 -15.54 3.56
CA ILE A 247 -7.69 -15.81 2.51
C ILE A 247 -7.23 -16.84 1.47
N GLY A 248 -6.01 -17.37 1.53
CA GLY A 248 -5.47 -18.24 0.50
C GLY A 248 -5.10 -17.53 -0.80
N TYR A 249 -4.75 -16.24 -0.75
CA TYR A 249 -4.47 -15.40 -1.93
C TYR A 249 -3.42 -15.99 -2.87
N HIS A 250 -2.29 -16.47 -2.34
CA HIS A 250 -1.19 -16.98 -3.17
C HIS A 250 -1.60 -18.25 -3.94
N ALA A 251 -2.40 -19.13 -3.31
CA ALA A 251 -2.94 -20.31 -3.98
C ALA A 251 -3.95 -19.92 -5.07
N MET A 252 -4.82 -18.94 -4.78
CA MET A 252 -5.74 -18.37 -5.77
C MET A 252 -4.99 -17.81 -6.99
N VAL A 253 -3.99 -16.95 -6.78
CA VAL A 253 -3.20 -16.33 -7.87
C VAL A 253 -2.54 -17.40 -8.73
N LYS A 254 -1.89 -18.40 -8.11
CA LYS A 254 -1.28 -19.52 -8.83
C LYS A 254 -2.30 -20.27 -9.70
N ARG A 255 -3.51 -20.48 -9.18
CA ARG A 255 -4.57 -21.21 -9.88
C ARG A 255 -5.16 -20.46 -11.08
N ILE A 256 -5.20 -19.14 -11.01
CA ILE A 256 -5.81 -18.30 -12.06
C ILE A 256 -4.79 -17.68 -13.02
N ALA A 257 -3.49 -17.90 -12.82
CA ALA A 257 -2.40 -17.27 -13.58
C ALA A 257 -2.55 -17.39 -15.10
N ASN A 258 -3.00 -18.55 -15.59
CA ASN A 258 -3.15 -18.84 -17.02
C ASN A 258 -4.60 -18.75 -17.51
N LYS A 259 -5.52 -18.21 -16.69
CA LYS A 259 -6.92 -18.06 -17.08
C LYS A 259 -7.16 -16.69 -17.70
N SER A 260 -7.95 -16.65 -18.77
CA SER A 260 -8.47 -15.39 -19.30
C SER A 260 -9.34 -14.71 -18.25
N ARG A 261 -9.13 -13.41 -18.05
CA ARG A 261 -9.85 -12.59 -17.07
C ARG A 261 -10.19 -11.23 -17.63
N SER A 262 -11.46 -10.87 -17.52
CA SER A 262 -11.97 -9.56 -17.93
C SER A 262 -11.73 -8.50 -16.84
N THR A 263 -11.69 -7.23 -17.24
CA THR A 263 -11.68 -6.11 -16.30
C THR A 263 -13.04 -5.98 -15.60
N VAL A 264 -13.03 -5.84 -14.28
CA VAL A 264 -14.26 -5.77 -13.47
C VAL A 264 -14.36 -4.41 -12.79
N ARG A 265 -15.47 -3.71 -13.01
CA ARG A 265 -15.77 -2.44 -12.32
C ARG A 265 -16.19 -2.71 -10.88
N VAL A 266 -15.47 -2.13 -9.92
CA VAL A 266 -15.75 -2.22 -8.50
C VAL A 266 -15.97 -0.82 -7.96
N ALA A 267 -17.16 -0.53 -7.46
CA ALA A 267 -17.47 0.75 -6.84
C ALA A 267 -17.10 0.72 -5.35
N VAL A 268 -16.34 1.73 -4.92
CA VAL A 268 -16.01 1.97 -3.51
C VAL A 268 -16.82 3.19 -3.07
N VAL A 269 -17.88 2.95 -2.29
CA VAL A 269 -18.79 3.97 -1.78
C VAL A 269 -18.34 4.33 -0.36
N ASP A 270 -17.54 5.39 -0.23
CA ASP A 270 -16.75 5.65 0.97
C ASP A 270 -16.41 7.15 1.12
N THR A 271 -15.21 7.49 1.60
CA THR A 271 -14.65 8.83 1.82
C THR A 271 -13.96 9.42 0.58
N GLY A 272 -13.97 8.71 -0.55
CA GLY A 272 -13.22 9.06 -1.76
C GLY A 272 -11.97 8.20 -1.92
N ILE A 273 -11.16 8.43 -2.95
CA ILE A 273 -9.89 7.73 -3.16
C ILE A 273 -8.82 8.74 -3.55
N ASN A 274 -7.62 8.62 -2.99
CA ASN A 274 -6.43 9.25 -3.56
C ASN A 274 -5.90 8.37 -4.72
N PRO A 275 -6.02 8.81 -5.99
CA PRO A 275 -5.60 8.01 -7.14
C PRO A 275 -4.09 8.06 -7.41
N THR A 276 -3.34 8.91 -6.71
CA THR A 276 -1.95 9.25 -7.07
C THR A 276 -0.95 8.12 -6.83
N TYR A 277 -1.29 7.14 -5.99
CA TYR A 277 -0.45 5.97 -5.73
C TYR A 277 -0.08 5.25 -7.02
N ALA A 278 1.20 4.85 -7.15
CA ALA A 278 1.69 4.05 -8.27
C ALA A 278 0.86 2.76 -8.44
N ASP A 279 0.42 2.18 -7.32
CA ASP A 279 -0.37 0.95 -7.30
C ASP A 279 -1.79 1.13 -7.87
N PHE A 280 -2.27 2.37 -7.95
CA PHE A 280 -3.57 2.72 -8.53
C PHE A 280 -3.51 3.20 -9.98
N ALA A 281 -2.31 3.36 -10.55
CA ALA A 281 -2.15 3.79 -11.93
C ALA A 281 -2.96 2.90 -12.90
N GLY A 282 -3.86 3.53 -13.65
CA GLY A 282 -4.76 2.85 -14.61
C GLY A 282 -5.88 2.01 -13.98
N ARG A 283 -5.99 1.95 -12.65
CA ARG A 283 -7.00 1.16 -11.93
C ARG A 283 -8.11 2.02 -11.33
N VAL A 284 -7.77 3.16 -10.73
CA VAL A 284 -8.76 4.08 -10.15
C VAL A 284 -9.29 5.02 -11.23
N ARG A 285 -10.57 4.87 -11.57
CA ARG A 285 -11.29 5.62 -12.61
C ARG A 285 -11.99 6.84 -12.01
N MET A 286 -11.21 7.86 -11.68
CA MET A 286 -11.72 9.14 -11.16
C MET A 286 -12.74 9.78 -12.10
N ASP A 287 -12.60 9.57 -13.41
CA ASP A 287 -13.51 10.02 -14.46
C ASP A 287 -14.91 9.39 -14.37
N LEU A 288 -15.04 8.22 -13.74
CA LEU A 288 -16.31 7.56 -13.47
C LEU A 288 -16.87 7.88 -12.08
N GLY A 289 -16.09 8.56 -11.24
CA GLY A 289 -16.41 8.81 -9.84
C GLY A 289 -17.23 10.08 -9.59
N TYR A 290 -17.77 10.21 -8.39
CA TYR A 290 -18.52 11.39 -7.97
C TYR A 290 -18.48 11.64 -6.46
N ASP A 291 -18.40 12.92 -6.08
CA ASP A 291 -18.42 13.38 -4.70
C ASP A 291 -19.81 13.89 -4.32
N PHE A 292 -20.58 13.10 -3.58
CA PHE A 292 -21.90 13.48 -3.07
C PHE A 292 -21.86 14.35 -1.82
N VAL A 293 -20.70 14.46 -1.16
CA VAL A 293 -20.52 15.34 0.01
C VAL A 293 -20.36 16.78 -0.46
N HIS A 294 -19.47 17.01 -1.42
CA HIS A 294 -19.18 18.35 -1.95
C HIS A 294 -19.88 18.65 -3.29
N LYS A 295 -20.68 17.70 -3.80
CA LYS A 295 -21.46 17.82 -5.05
C LYS A 295 -20.60 18.20 -6.25
N ARG A 296 -19.47 17.51 -6.44
CA ARG A 296 -18.52 17.79 -7.51
C ARG A 296 -18.06 16.53 -8.23
N GLN A 297 -17.55 16.72 -9.44
CA GLN A 297 -16.78 15.68 -10.14
C GLN A 297 -15.47 15.44 -9.39
N LEU A 298 -14.93 14.21 -9.54
CA LEU A 298 -13.71 13.72 -8.88
C LEU A 298 -13.87 13.52 -7.37
N ALA A 299 -14.01 12.26 -6.97
CA ALA A 299 -14.19 11.83 -5.58
C ALA A 299 -12.86 11.64 -4.85
N TYR A 300 -12.12 12.74 -4.65
CA TYR A 300 -10.87 12.72 -3.89
C TYR A 300 -11.10 12.35 -2.43
N ASP A 301 -10.19 11.56 -1.88
CA ASP A 301 -10.17 11.25 -0.45
C ASP A 301 -9.57 12.42 0.33
N ASP A 302 -10.23 12.80 1.41
CA ASP A 302 -9.78 13.79 2.39
C ASP A 302 -9.70 13.20 3.82
N HIS A 303 -9.90 11.88 3.95
CA HIS A 303 -9.91 11.13 5.20
C HIS A 303 -8.86 9.99 5.21
N GLY A 304 -8.82 9.19 4.14
CA GLY A 304 -7.92 8.05 3.97
C GLY A 304 -8.63 6.68 3.99
N HIS A 305 -9.89 6.63 4.42
CA HIS A 305 -10.60 5.35 4.60
C HIS A 305 -10.93 4.66 3.27
N GLY A 306 -11.39 5.43 2.30
CA GLY A 306 -11.73 4.93 0.97
C GLY A 306 -10.47 4.53 0.19
N THR A 307 -9.37 5.26 0.36
CA THR A 307 -8.07 4.89 -0.20
C THR A 307 -7.55 3.58 0.39
N HIS A 308 -7.70 3.37 1.70
CA HIS A 308 -7.30 2.15 2.40
C HIS A 308 -8.04 0.92 1.85
N VAL A 309 -9.38 0.98 1.80
CA VAL A 309 -10.20 -0.14 1.31
C VAL A 309 -9.97 -0.41 -0.18
N ALA A 310 -9.75 0.63 -1.00
CA ALA A 310 -9.40 0.47 -2.41
C ALA A 310 -8.06 -0.22 -2.62
N GLY A 311 -7.07 0.05 -1.75
CA GLY A 311 -5.77 -0.63 -1.73
C GLY A 311 -5.90 -2.13 -1.55
N VAL A 312 -6.74 -2.57 -0.59
CA VAL A 312 -7.01 -3.99 -0.35
C VAL A 312 -7.61 -4.66 -1.59
N ILE A 313 -8.51 -3.98 -2.30
CA ILE A 313 -9.17 -4.55 -3.49
C ILE A 313 -8.20 -4.63 -4.67
N ALA A 314 -7.49 -3.55 -4.99
CA ALA A 314 -6.94 -3.32 -6.32
C ALA A 314 -5.56 -2.65 -6.36
N ALA A 315 -4.80 -2.58 -5.26
CA ALA A 315 -3.39 -2.21 -5.37
C ALA A 315 -2.69 -3.14 -6.38
N ALA A 316 -1.77 -2.58 -7.16
CA ALA A 316 -0.93 -3.36 -8.08
C ALA A 316 -0.22 -4.49 -7.33
N SER A 317 0.34 -5.44 -8.05
CA SER A 317 1.16 -6.47 -7.42
C SER A 317 2.40 -6.70 -8.24
N ASN A 318 3.51 -6.98 -7.57
CA ASN A 318 4.81 -7.24 -8.18
C ASN A 318 5.33 -6.10 -9.06
N ASN A 319 4.94 -4.86 -8.77
CA ASN A 319 5.47 -3.67 -9.43
C ASN A 319 6.57 -2.99 -8.60
N GLY A 320 6.88 -3.52 -7.41
CA GLY A 320 7.91 -3.02 -6.51
C GLY A 320 7.49 -1.83 -5.66
N TYR A 321 6.25 -1.36 -5.83
CA TYR A 321 5.63 -0.31 -5.05
C TYR A 321 4.78 -0.91 -3.94
N GLY A 322 4.50 -0.10 -2.92
CA GLY A 322 3.81 -0.41 -1.67
C GLY A 322 3.27 -1.84 -1.45
N MET A 323 2.04 -2.10 -1.92
CA MET A 323 1.15 -3.15 -1.37
C MET A 323 0.54 -4.02 -2.47
N THR A 324 0.15 -5.24 -2.12
CA THR A 324 -0.52 -6.16 -3.04
C THR A 324 -2.05 -6.09 -2.85
N GLY A 325 -2.81 -5.78 -3.90
CA GLY A 325 -4.27 -5.89 -3.91
C GLY A 325 -4.78 -7.29 -4.28
N ILE A 326 -6.06 -7.57 -4.06
CA ILE A 326 -6.64 -8.92 -4.32
C ILE A 326 -6.89 -9.19 -5.80
N ASN A 327 -7.33 -8.18 -6.56
CA ASN A 327 -7.65 -8.33 -7.98
C ASN A 327 -6.95 -7.29 -8.83
N ASP A 328 -5.91 -7.71 -9.53
CA ASP A 328 -5.17 -6.92 -10.52
C ASP A 328 -6.02 -6.51 -11.76
N ARG A 329 -7.19 -7.12 -11.96
CA ARG A 329 -8.17 -6.77 -13.01
C ARG A 329 -9.33 -5.89 -12.52
N ALA A 330 -9.29 -5.45 -11.26
CA ALA A 330 -10.30 -4.52 -10.76
C ALA A 330 -10.08 -3.10 -11.30
N SER A 331 -11.15 -2.49 -11.80
CA SER A 331 -11.23 -1.08 -12.15
C SER A 331 -12.11 -0.38 -11.13
N ILE A 332 -11.49 0.44 -10.27
CA ILE A 332 -12.15 1.05 -9.11
C ILE A 332 -12.89 2.32 -9.52
N ILE A 333 -14.15 2.44 -9.12
CA ILE A 333 -14.97 3.65 -9.26
C ILE A 333 -15.08 4.30 -7.87
N PRO A 334 -14.48 5.47 -7.64
CA PRO A 334 -14.55 6.17 -6.36
C PRO A 334 -15.88 6.93 -6.24
N ILE A 335 -16.63 6.66 -5.16
CA ILE A 335 -17.90 7.33 -4.89
C ILE A 335 -17.85 7.86 -3.46
N LYS A 336 -17.71 9.18 -3.29
CA LYS A 336 -17.59 9.78 -1.97
C LYS A 336 -18.99 10.12 -1.41
N VAL A 337 -19.35 9.44 -0.33
CA VAL A 337 -20.60 9.67 0.43
C VAL A 337 -20.34 10.02 1.89
N ILE A 338 -19.11 9.77 2.37
CA ILE A 338 -18.65 10.05 3.74
C ILE A 338 -17.72 11.27 3.70
N SER A 339 -17.99 12.24 4.57
CA SER A 339 -17.18 13.44 4.73
C SER A 339 -15.90 13.16 5.53
N ARG A 340 -14.97 14.13 5.53
CA ARG A 340 -13.73 14.11 6.32
C ARG A 340 -13.94 13.87 7.82
N ASN A 341 -15.12 14.18 8.36
CA ASN A 341 -15.42 14.04 9.79
C ASN A 341 -16.20 12.75 10.09
N ASN A 342 -16.11 11.72 9.25
CA ASN A 342 -16.83 10.45 9.36
C ASN A 342 -18.36 10.56 9.31
N TYR A 343 -18.90 11.68 8.82
CA TYR A 343 -20.34 11.85 8.66
C TYR A 343 -20.80 11.43 7.26
N ALA A 344 -21.87 10.63 7.20
CA ALA A 344 -22.58 10.28 5.97
C ALA A 344 -24.10 10.28 6.22
N SER A 345 -24.87 10.82 5.26
CA SER A 345 -26.33 10.77 5.32
C SER A 345 -26.86 9.54 4.56
N ASN A 346 -28.00 9.00 5.02
CA ASN A 346 -28.68 7.90 4.31
C ASN A 346 -28.97 8.25 2.84
N SER A 347 -29.30 9.51 2.56
CA SER A 347 -29.55 10.00 1.20
C SER A 347 -28.31 9.94 0.31
N ASN A 348 -27.12 10.26 0.84
CA ASN A 348 -25.87 10.17 0.09
C ASN A 348 -25.47 8.71 -0.15
N ILE A 349 -25.67 7.84 0.84
CA ILE A 349 -25.39 6.40 0.69
C ILE A 349 -26.29 5.79 -0.40
N ALA A 350 -27.61 6.06 -0.37
CA ALA A 350 -28.54 5.59 -1.38
C ALA A 350 -28.17 6.11 -2.79
N LYS A 351 -27.87 7.42 -2.91
CA LYS A 351 -27.37 8.01 -4.17
C LYS A 351 -26.08 7.35 -4.65
N GLY A 352 -25.15 7.06 -3.75
CA GLY A 352 -23.89 6.40 -4.07
C GLY A 352 -24.09 5.00 -4.63
N ILE A 353 -24.99 4.21 -4.02
CA ILE A 353 -25.36 2.88 -4.50
C ILE A 353 -25.98 2.97 -5.90
N LEU A 354 -27.00 3.81 -6.09
CA LEU A 354 -27.66 4.00 -7.39
C LEU A 354 -26.70 4.54 -8.47
N PHE A 355 -25.76 5.39 -8.08
CA PHE A 355 -24.72 5.86 -8.99
C PHE A 355 -23.79 4.73 -9.41
N ALA A 356 -23.39 3.84 -8.49
CA ALA A 356 -22.62 2.64 -8.84
C ALA A 356 -23.37 1.73 -9.83
N VAL A 357 -24.70 1.59 -9.65
CA VAL A 357 -25.58 0.89 -10.60
C VAL A 357 -25.50 1.56 -11.99
N LYS A 358 -25.66 2.88 -12.06
CA LYS A 358 -25.59 3.65 -13.30
C LYS A 358 -24.23 3.51 -14.00
N GLN A 359 -23.15 3.43 -13.23
CA GLN A 359 -21.78 3.22 -13.75
C GLN A 359 -21.50 1.76 -14.15
N LYS A 360 -22.50 0.87 -14.07
CA LYS A 360 -22.43 -0.54 -14.41
C LYS A 360 -21.33 -1.27 -13.61
N ALA A 361 -21.18 -0.92 -12.33
CA ALA A 361 -20.34 -1.68 -11.41
C ALA A 361 -20.85 -3.13 -11.32
N LYS A 362 -19.94 -4.09 -11.09
CA LYS A 362 -20.29 -5.49 -10.80
C LYS A 362 -20.22 -5.81 -9.31
N VAL A 363 -19.44 -5.02 -8.58
CA VAL A 363 -19.25 -5.12 -7.15
C VAL A 363 -19.37 -3.73 -6.53
N ILE A 364 -20.06 -3.62 -5.39
CA ILE A 364 -20.09 -2.43 -4.54
C ILE A 364 -19.51 -2.82 -3.18
N ASN A 365 -18.53 -2.06 -2.71
CA ASN A 365 -17.98 -2.16 -1.36
C ASN A 365 -18.56 -1.06 -0.47
N LEU A 366 -19.31 -1.46 0.57
CA LEU A 366 -19.87 -0.59 1.60
C LEU A 366 -19.17 -0.83 2.93
N SER A 367 -17.97 -0.29 3.09
CA SER A 367 -17.20 -0.32 4.34
C SER A 367 -17.72 0.71 5.35
N LEU A 368 -19.04 0.72 5.56
CA LEU A 368 -19.77 1.70 6.37
C LEU A 368 -20.96 1.04 7.06
N GLY A 369 -21.43 1.66 8.15
CA GLY A 369 -22.60 1.22 8.90
C GLY A 369 -22.77 2.03 10.18
N GLY A 370 -23.75 1.66 11.01
CA GLY A 370 -23.98 2.28 12.33
C GLY A 370 -25.31 3.01 12.49
N GLY A 371 -26.20 2.93 11.48
CA GLY A 371 -27.53 3.54 11.51
C GLY A 371 -28.70 2.56 11.71
N GLY A 372 -29.89 3.12 11.92
CA GLY A 372 -31.17 2.39 11.87
C GLY A 372 -31.53 1.92 10.45
N VAL A 373 -32.64 1.19 10.33
CA VAL A 373 -33.16 0.77 9.01
C VAL A 373 -33.47 2.00 8.16
N SER A 374 -33.12 1.94 6.88
CA SER A 374 -33.39 3.00 5.91
C SER A 374 -34.03 2.40 4.67
N LEU A 375 -35.30 2.71 4.42
CA LEU A 375 -36.02 2.24 3.22
C LEU A 375 -35.35 2.74 1.93
N ALA A 376 -34.82 3.96 1.93
CA ALA A 376 -34.13 4.52 0.77
C ALA A 376 -32.86 3.74 0.40
N ILE A 377 -32.11 3.27 1.40
CA ILE A 377 -30.95 2.42 1.15
C ILE A 377 -31.41 1.00 0.77
N GLU A 378 -32.49 0.49 1.36
CA GLU A 378 -33.05 -0.83 1.03
C GLU A 378 -33.47 -0.90 -0.44
N ASP A 379 -34.17 0.13 -0.95
CA ASP A 379 -34.56 0.25 -2.35
C ASP A 379 -33.35 0.35 -3.28
N ALA A 380 -32.32 1.11 -2.88
CA ALA A 380 -31.08 1.21 -3.64
C ALA A 380 -30.33 -0.14 -3.72
N LEU A 381 -30.29 -0.89 -2.63
CA LEU A 381 -29.71 -2.23 -2.58
C LEU A 381 -30.54 -3.23 -3.40
N ALA A 382 -31.87 -3.14 -3.34
CA ALA A 382 -32.78 -3.95 -4.15
C ALA A 382 -32.57 -3.70 -5.65
N GLU A 383 -32.38 -2.44 -6.06
CA GLU A 383 -32.07 -2.09 -7.45
C GLU A 383 -30.68 -2.61 -7.88
N ALA A 384 -29.66 -2.50 -7.01
CA ALA A 384 -28.35 -3.09 -7.28
C ALA A 384 -28.46 -4.62 -7.46
N ARG A 385 -29.24 -5.30 -6.62
CA ARG A 385 -29.53 -6.72 -6.73
C ARG A 385 -30.23 -7.07 -8.05
N LYS A 386 -31.26 -6.30 -8.43
CA LYS A 386 -32.02 -6.47 -9.69
C LYS A 386 -31.11 -6.34 -10.92
N LYS A 387 -30.10 -5.48 -10.85
CA LYS A 387 -29.09 -5.31 -11.91
C LYS A 387 -27.93 -6.32 -11.85
N GLY A 388 -28.01 -7.29 -10.93
CA GLY A 388 -27.04 -8.36 -10.80
C GLY A 388 -25.70 -7.89 -10.21
N ILE A 389 -25.72 -6.85 -9.37
CA ILE A 389 -24.53 -6.29 -8.74
C ILE A 389 -24.35 -6.91 -7.36
N PHE A 390 -23.15 -7.38 -7.06
CA PHE A 390 -22.81 -7.90 -5.74
C PHE A 390 -22.51 -6.74 -4.79
N VAL A 391 -23.09 -6.74 -3.59
CA VAL A 391 -22.86 -5.69 -2.59
C VAL A 391 -22.27 -6.33 -1.33
N ALA A 392 -21.05 -5.98 -0.96
CA ALA A 392 -20.46 -6.36 0.33
C ALA A 392 -20.61 -5.21 1.33
N ALA A 393 -21.02 -5.52 2.57
CA ALA A 393 -21.23 -4.50 3.60
C ALA A 393 -20.67 -4.90 4.97
N ALA A 394 -20.05 -3.93 5.65
CA ALA A 394 -19.43 -4.11 6.96
C ALA A 394 -20.48 -4.27 8.08
N THR A 395 -20.27 -5.24 8.98
CA THR A 395 -21.28 -5.56 10.01
C THR A 395 -21.30 -4.60 11.20
N GLY A 396 -20.27 -3.77 11.39
CA GLY A 396 -20.12 -2.85 12.52
C GLY A 396 -19.00 -3.27 13.49
N ASN A 397 -18.61 -2.34 14.35
CA ASN A 397 -17.39 -2.43 15.18
C ASN A 397 -17.67 -2.33 16.69
N GLU A 398 -18.89 -2.63 17.12
CA GLU A 398 -19.34 -2.51 18.51
C GLU A 398 -19.20 -3.81 19.32
N GLY A 399 -18.81 -4.92 18.67
CA GLY A 399 -18.78 -6.24 19.28
C GLY A 399 -20.17 -6.76 19.63
N ALA A 400 -21.22 -6.23 18.99
CA ALA A 400 -22.60 -6.52 19.30
C ALA A 400 -23.10 -7.78 18.57
N SER A 401 -24.06 -8.49 19.20
CA SER A 401 -24.77 -9.65 18.63
C SER A 401 -25.85 -9.28 17.59
N LYS A 402 -25.71 -8.10 16.98
CA LYS A 402 -26.61 -7.57 15.95
C LYS A 402 -25.80 -6.86 14.88
N LEU A 403 -26.13 -7.13 13.62
CA LEU A 403 -25.47 -6.48 12.49
C LEU A 403 -26.00 -5.06 12.28
N SER A 404 -25.09 -4.14 11.98
CA SER A 404 -25.39 -2.78 11.56
C SER A 404 -26.07 -2.77 10.19
N TYR A 405 -26.82 -1.71 9.92
CA TYR A 405 -27.36 -1.45 8.58
C TYR A 405 -26.33 -0.63 7.77
N PRO A 406 -26.08 -0.92 6.48
CA PRO A 406 -26.84 -1.79 5.56
C PRO A 406 -26.50 -3.28 5.58
N ALA A 407 -25.49 -3.75 6.31
CA ALA A 407 -25.09 -5.16 6.28
C ALA A 407 -26.20 -6.15 6.70
N ARG A 408 -27.16 -5.70 7.51
CA ARG A 408 -28.35 -6.50 7.88
C ARG A 408 -29.39 -6.65 6.75
N SER A 409 -29.29 -5.88 5.65
CA SER A 409 -30.21 -6.00 4.52
C SER A 409 -30.06 -7.36 3.83
N LYS A 410 -31.16 -7.98 3.42
CA LYS A 410 -31.14 -9.24 2.65
C LYS A 410 -30.51 -9.11 1.25
N TYR A 411 -30.33 -7.87 0.77
CA TYR A 411 -29.70 -7.56 -0.50
C TYR A 411 -28.21 -7.24 -0.38
N ALA A 412 -27.69 -7.15 0.85
CA ALA A 412 -26.27 -6.98 1.13
C ALA A 412 -25.66 -8.32 1.57
N PHE A 413 -24.41 -8.54 1.18
CA PHE A 413 -23.60 -9.65 1.65
C PHE A 413 -22.78 -9.18 2.86
N SER A 414 -23.12 -9.68 4.04
CA SER A 414 -22.64 -9.13 5.31
C SER A 414 -21.27 -9.69 5.71
N VAL A 415 -20.33 -8.80 6.06
CA VAL A 415 -18.92 -9.18 6.30
C VAL A 415 -18.47 -8.77 7.70
N GLY A 416 -18.22 -9.78 8.54
CA GLY A 416 -17.56 -9.62 9.84
C GLY A 416 -16.03 -9.72 9.74
N ALA A 417 -15.33 -9.44 10.83
CA ALA A 417 -13.88 -9.37 10.90
C ALA A 417 -13.26 -10.48 11.75
N THR A 418 -12.15 -11.04 11.26
CA THR A 418 -11.22 -11.88 12.04
C THR A 418 -9.86 -11.23 12.22
N ASN A 419 -9.13 -11.75 13.20
CA ASN A 419 -7.71 -11.48 13.36
C ASN A 419 -6.84 -12.59 12.76
N ARG A 420 -5.52 -12.42 12.86
CA ARG A 420 -4.50 -13.33 12.33
C ARG A 420 -4.44 -14.72 12.98
N SER A 421 -5.35 -15.01 13.91
CA SER A 421 -5.43 -16.31 14.60
C SER A 421 -6.79 -16.97 14.37
N ASP A 422 -7.51 -16.56 13.31
CA ASP A 422 -8.86 -17.03 12.97
C ASP A 422 -9.90 -16.82 14.09
N LYS A 423 -9.63 -15.88 15.01
CA LYS A 423 -10.63 -15.47 16.00
C LYS A 423 -11.43 -14.31 15.45
N ARG A 424 -12.76 -14.31 15.69
CA ARG A 424 -13.59 -13.11 15.51
C ARG A 424 -12.90 -11.96 16.24
N ALA A 425 -12.65 -10.85 15.56
CA ALA A 425 -12.11 -9.66 16.20
C ALA A 425 -13.11 -9.20 17.26
N SER A 426 -12.64 -8.80 18.45
CA SER A 426 -13.53 -8.48 19.59
C SER A 426 -14.60 -7.45 19.22
N PHE A 427 -14.21 -6.44 18.42
CA PHE A 427 -15.08 -5.38 17.90
C PHE A 427 -16.06 -5.85 16.82
N SER A 428 -15.86 -6.99 16.14
CA SER A 428 -16.69 -7.33 14.98
C SER A 428 -18.13 -7.64 15.39
N ASN A 429 -19.12 -6.90 14.91
CA ASN A 429 -20.51 -7.32 15.08
C ASN A 429 -20.76 -8.68 14.44
N TYR A 430 -21.64 -9.44 15.06
CA TYR A 430 -22.01 -10.81 14.73
C TYR A 430 -23.51 -11.00 14.94
N GLY A 431 -24.07 -12.16 14.61
CA GLY A 431 -25.49 -12.44 14.83
C GLY A 431 -26.20 -13.01 13.60
N GLU A 432 -27.53 -12.99 13.67
CA GLU A 432 -28.38 -13.41 12.57
C GLU A 432 -28.16 -12.54 11.32
N GLY A 433 -28.20 -13.18 10.15
CA GLY A 433 -27.94 -12.52 8.87
C GLY A 433 -26.45 -12.44 8.49
N LEU A 434 -25.53 -12.88 9.36
CA LEU A 434 -24.10 -12.90 9.03
C LEU A 434 -23.84 -13.91 7.91
N ASP A 435 -23.21 -13.45 6.82
CA ASP A 435 -22.81 -14.28 5.70
C ASP A 435 -21.45 -14.93 5.96
N LEU A 436 -20.39 -14.15 6.14
CA LEU A 436 -19.08 -14.71 6.47
C LEU A 436 -18.19 -13.67 7.14
N VAL A 437 -17.01 -14.11 7.56
CA VAL A 437 -15.97 -13.23 8.09
C VAL A 437 -14.74 -13.19 7.20
N ALA A 438 -13.99 -12.11 7.25
CA ALA A 438 -12.72 -11.96 6.54
C ALA A 438 -11.69 -11.22 7.40
N PRO A 439 -10.39 -11.24 7.04
CA PRO A 439 -9.36 -10.50 7.75
C PRO A 439 -9.71 -9.02 7.93
N GLY A 440 -9.84 -8.56 9.18
CA GLY A 440 -10.25 -7.19 9.48
C GLY A 440 -9.49 -6.53 10.63
N GLN A 441 -8.60 -7.23 11.33
CA GLN A 441 -7.77 -6.64 12.39
C GLN A 441 -6.31 -6.49 11.93
N ASP A 442 -5.69 -5.35 12.20
CA ASP A 442 -4.32 -5.01 11.78
C ASP A 442 -4.11 -5.21 10.27
N ILE A 443 -4.97 -4.64 9.45
CA ILE A 443 -4.88 -4.70 7.99
C ILE A 443 -4.07 -3.51 7.50
N ALA A 444 -2.90 -3.80 6.93
CA ALA A 444 -2.09 -2.80 6.27
C ALA A 444 -2.71 -2.42 4.92
N SER A 445 -2.86 -1.12 4.68
CA SER A 445 -3.18 -0.53 3.37
C SER A 445 -2.73 0.94 3.35
N TYR A 446 -3.10 1.66 2.29
CA TYR A 446 -2.76 3.06 2.07
C TYR A 446 -3.56 4.05 2.91
N LEU A 447 -2.94 5.19 3.21
CA LEU A 447 -3.61 6.41 3.66
C LEU A 447 -3.95 7.31 2.46
N GLN A 448 -4.52 8.50 2.69
CA GLN A 448 -4.76 9.45 1.60
C GLN A 448 -3.49 10.21 1.15
N ASP A 449 -2.36 10.09 1.83
CA ASP A 449 -1.23 11.03 1.70
C ASP A 449 0.08 10.35 1.28
N GLY A 450 0.01 9.22 0.59
CA GLY A 450 1.20 8.47 0.18
C GLY A 450 1.70 7.48 1.22
N GLU A 451 1.31 7.59 2.48
CA GLU A 451 1.73 6.67 3.54
C GLU A 451 0.92 5.37 3.57
N SER A 452 1.34 4.42 4.41
CA SER A 452 0.58 3.21 4.72
C SER A 452 0.30 3.12 6.22
N ILE A 453 -0.84 2.53 6.60
CA ILE A 453 -1.29 2.37 7.99
C ILE A 453 -1.88 0.98 8.23
N PHE A 454 -1.77 0.49 9.46
CA PHE A 454 -2.59 -0.62 9.96
C PHE A 454 -3.91 -0.08 10.52
N TRP A 455 -5.03 -0.53 9.95
CA TRP A 455 -6.36 -0.28 10.50
C TRP A 455 -7.10 -1.57 10.84
N SER A 456 -8.02 -1.45 11.79
CA SER A 456 -8.84 -2.54 12.28
C SER A 456 -10.31 -2.16 12.19
N GLY A 457 -11.11 -3.04 11.58
CA GLY A 457 -12.54 -2.86 11.43
C GLY A 457 -13.16 -3.90 10.50
N THR A 458 -14.47 -4.10 10.61
CA THR A 458 -15.27 -4.82 9.59
C THR A 458 -15.22 -4.10 8.24
N SER A 459 -14.95 -2.79 8.27
CA SER A 459 -14.58 -1.98 7.11
C SER A 459 -13.35 -2.47 6.36
N MET A 460 -12.37 -3.10 7.02
CA MET A 460 -11.19 -3.69 6.39
C MET A 460 -11.43 -5.14 5.95
N ALA A 461 -12.38 -5.84 6.57
CA ALA A 461 -12.79 -7.18 6.14
C ALA A 461 -13.60 -7.15 4.84
N THR A 462 -14.52 -6.18 4.72
CA THR A 462 -15.41 -6.00 3.56
C THR A 462 -14.67 -5.94 2.20
N PRO A 463 -13.59 -5.16 2.02
CA PRO A 463 -12.86 -5.10 0.76
C PRO A 463 -12.15 -6.41 0.40
N HIS A 464 -11.87 -7.29 1.36
CA HIS A 464 -11.37 -8.62 1.03
C HIS A 464 -12.42 -9.44 0.26
N VAL A 465 -13.68 -9.39 0.72
CA VAL A 465 -14.80 -10.08 0.08
C VAL A 465 -15.13 -9.42 -1.26
N ALA A 466 -15.18 -8.09 -1.33
CA ALA A 466 -15.39 -7.36 -2.57
C ALA A 466 -14.29 -7.68 -3.61
N GLY A 467 -13.03 -7.75 -3.18
CA GLY A 467 -11.89 -8.17 -3.98
C GLY A 467 -12.09 -9.57 -4.56
N VAL A 468 -12.37 -10.57 -3.74
CA VAL A 468 -12.59 -11.96 -4.21
C VAL A 468 -13.83 -12.05 -5.12
N ALA A 469 -14.93 -11.39 -4.79
CA ALA A 469 -16.11 -11.33 -5.65
C ALA A 469 -15.78 -10.76 -7.04
N SER A 470 -14.93 -9.73 -7.11
CA SER A 470 -14.48 -9.16 -8.37
C SER A 470 -13.58 -10.13 -9.17
N VAL A 471 -12.79 -10.99 -8.50
CA VAL A 471 -12.04 -12.07 -9.17
C VAL A 471 -13.01 -13.07 -9.80
N LEU A 472 -14.10 -13.45 -9.10
CA LEU A 472 -15.10 -14.38 -9.63
C LEU A 472 -15.78 -13.81 -10.91
N TYR A 473 -16.16 -12.54 -10.90
CA TYR A 473 -16.66 -11.87 -12.11
C TYR A 473 -15.61 -11.77 -13.22
N SER A 474 -14.33 -11.59 -12.88
CA SER A 474 -13.28 -11.48 -13.89
C SER A 474 -13.11 -12.79 -14.66
N LEU A 475 -13.23 -13.92 -13.96
CA LEU A 475 -13.14 -15.27 -14.50
C LEU A 475 -14.40 -15.67 -15.28
N LYS A 476 -15.58 -15.27 -14.79
CA LYS A 476 -16.87 -15.61 -15.40
C LYS A 476 -17.79 -14.40 -15.43
N PRO A 477 -17.69 -13.52 -16.45
CA PRO A 477 -18.46 -12.26 -16.48
C PRO A 477 -19.99 -12.44 -16.50
N SER A 478 -20.47 -13.60 -16.96
CA SER A 478 -21.88 -13.99 -17.03
C SER A 478 -22.42 -14.59 -15.73
N ILE A 479 -21.58 -14.79 -14.70
CA ILE A 479 -22.05 -15.35 -13.43
C ILE A 479 -23.11 -14.43 -12.81
N LYS A 480 -24.22 -15.02 -12.36
CA LYS A 480 -25.25 -14.28 -11.62
C LYS A 480 -24.74 -13.96 -10.23
N VAL A 481 -25.16 -12.82 -9.67
CA VAL A 481 -24.84 -12.41 -8.31
C VAL A 481 -25.18 -13.46 -7.25
N THR A 482 -26.30 -14.18 -7.39
CA THR A 482 -26.65 -15.33 -6.53
C THR A 482 -25.61 -16.45 -6.57
N GLY A 483 -25.01 -16.68 -7.74
CA GLY A 483 -23.93 -17.64 -7.93
C GLY A 483 -22.65 -17.20 -7.23
N VAL A 484 -22.31 -15.91 -7.31
CA VAL A 484 -21.16 -15.32 -6.57
C VAL A 484 -21.34 -15.50 -5.06
N GLU A 485 -22.50 -15.12 -4.52
CA GLU A 485 -22.83 -15.30 -3.10
C GLU A 485 -22.75 -16.78 -2.69
N SER A 486 -23.33 -17.67 -3.49
CA SER A 486 -23.28 -19.11 -3.20
C SER A 486 -21.84 -19.65 -3.22
N ILE A 487 -20.99 -19.20 -4.15
CA ILE A 487 -19.59 -19.62 -4.21
C ILE A 487 -18.84 -19.14 -2.96
N LEU A 488 -19.00 -17.88 -2.57
CA LEU A 488 -18.35 -17.32 -1.39
C LEU A 488 -18.76 -18.08 -0.12
N ARG A 489 -20.06 -18.34 0.08
CA ARG A 489 -20.57 -19.12 1.22
C ARG A 489 -20.06 -20.57 1.23
N LYS A 490 -20.09 -21.27 0.09
CA LYS A 490 -19.67 -22.70 -0.01
C LYS A 490 -18.15 -22.90 0.04
N SER A 491 -17.39 -21.86 -0.30
CA SER A 491 -15.93 -21.89 -0.27
C SER A 491 -15.35 -21.48 1.07
N ALA A 492 -16.11 -20.79 1.92
CA ALA A 492 -15.65 -20.34 3.22
C ALA A 492 -15.04 -21.49 4.04
N LYS A 493 -13.94 -21.19 4.73
CA LYS A 493 -13.32 -22.07 5.71
C LYS A 493 -14.17 -22.00 6.97
N ASP A 494 -14.91 -23.06 7.22
CA ASP A 494 -15.72 -23.21 8.44
C ASP A 494 -14.86 -23.01 9.70
N LEU A 495 -15.36 -22.16 10.61
CA LEU A 495 -14.75 -21.76 11.87
C LEU A 495 -15.84 -21.76 12.95
N GLY A 496 -15.48 -22.07 14.19
CA GLY A 496 -16.45 -22.10 15.28
C GLY A 496 -17.25 -23.40 15.28
N LYS A 497 -18.58 -23.30 15.33
CA LYS A 497 -19.45 -24.47 15.32
C LYS A 497 -19.56 -24.99 13.89
N LYS A 498 -19.53 -26.30 13.69
CA LYS A 498 -19.64 -26.92 12.37
C LYS A 498 -20.88 -26.40 11.63
N GLY A 499 -20.68 -25.92 10.40
CA GLY A 499 -21.73 -25.34 9.57
C GLY A 499 -21.90 -23.84 9.79
N ARG A 500 -23.02 -23.28 9.31
CA ARG A 500 -23.27 -21.85 9.49
C ARG A 500 -23.57 -21.56 10.97
N ASP A 501 -22.86 -20.59 11.54
CA ASP A 501 -23.12 -20.08 12.88
C ASP A 501 -23.23 -18.54 12.91
N THR A 502 -23.68 -17.98 14.04
CA THR A 502 -23.89 -16.54 14.19
C THR A 502 -22.61 -15.77 14.50
N THR A 503 -21.49 -16.43 14.77
CA THR A 503 -20.20 -15.80 15.13
C THR A 503 -19.31 -15.61 13.90
N TYR A 504 -19.27 -16.59 13.01
CA TYR A 504 -18.42 -16.66 11.83
C TYR A 504 -19.22 -16.71 10.52
N GLY A 505 -20.56 -16.81 10.57
CA GLY A 505 -21.38 -17.00 9.38
C GLY A 505 -21.12 -18.38 8.78
N TYR A 506 -20.87 -18.45 7.48
CA TYR A 506 -20.38 -19.65 6.79
C TYR A 506 -18.89 -19.93 7.03
N GLY A 507 -18.18 -19.07 7.76
CA GLY A 507 -16.76 -19.21 8.08
C GLY A 507 -15.91 -18.07 7.54
N ARG A 508 -14.59 -18.25 7.51
CA ARG A 508 -13.65 -17.27 6.93
C ARG A 508 -13.63 -17.35 5.40
N LEU A 509 -13.61 -16.21 4.72
CA LEU A 509 -13.33 -16.10 3.29
C LEU A 509 -12.12 -16.96 2.87
N ASN A 510 -12.29 -17.74 1.80
CA ASN A 510 -11.24 -18.55 1.19
C ASN A 510 -11.25 -18.34 -0.33
N ALA A 511 -10.37 -17.48 -0.79
CA ALA A 511 -10.25 -17.06 -2.18
C ALA A 511 -9.85 -18.21 -3.11
N ASP A 512 -8.92 -19.08 -2.68
CA ASP A 512 -8.47 -20.22 -3.49
C ASP A 512 -9.62 -21.21 -3.73
N ARG A 513 -10.36 -21.57 -2.67
CA ARG A 513 -11.51 -22.46 -2.81
C ARG A 513 -12.64 -21.79 -3.59
N ALA A 514 -12.81 -20.47 -3.49
CA ALA A 514 -13.83 -19.75 -4.25
C ALA A 514 -13.59 -19.87 -5.77
N VAL A 515 -12.37 -19.64 -6.24
CA VAL A 515 -12.06 -19.72 -7.68
C VAL A 515 -12.08 -21.15 -8.24
N GLN A 516 -11.97 -22.18 -7.38
CA GLN A 516 -12.17 -23.59 -7.78
C GLN A 516 -13.63 -23.90 -8.11
N LEU A 517 -14.58 -23.22 -7.45
CA LEU A 517 -16.01 -23.44 -7.65
C LEU A 517 -16.56 -22.66 -8.87
N VAL A 518 -15.73 -21.85 -9.53
CA VAL A 518 -16.07 -21.22 -10.81
C VAL A 518 -15.92 -22.26 -11.91
N LYS A 519 -17.06 -22.88 -12.26
CA LYS A 519 -17.18 -23.80 -13.40
C LYS A 519 -17.17 -23.08 -14.73
#